data_AF-A0A540NS97-F1
#
_entry.id   AF-A0A540NS97-F1
#
_cell.length_a   1.000
_cell.length_b   1.000
_cell.length_c   1.000
_cell.angle_alpha   90.00
_cell.angle_beta   90.00
_cell.angle_gamma   90.00
#
_symmetry.space_group_name_H-M   'P 1'
#
loop_
_entity.id
_entity.type
_entity.pdbx_description
1 polymer ?
#
loop_
_entity_poly.entity_id
_entity_poly.type
_entity_poly.pdbx_seq_one_letter_code
_entity_poly.pdbx_strand_id
1 'polypeptide(L)'
;MCIAVFVWQNHPVYPFLLLLNRDEFHSRPTEPLAWWEGGEILGGRDGLAGGTWLACTRDGKVAFITNVREVQKLAQAKSRGDLPVRFLEVPSPQPSRLAVKKVTLPSKKSPMEFADEVVEEVDQYNGFNLVLADLCSRTMVYVTNRPKEDRNFVTEVSPGIHVLSNAQLDSPWPKAQLLGDGFRETLMESSGDDLPIKLMVEKLMTNTVKVEDESLLPHIYPPELEYHLSSIFVEKAPPLGHYGTRSTSALSVKTNGEVSYYERYQENQVWKENTVTYQIGDVCNLYLGVHESEPLGCARDACAARATRAFGLASRDDALSASAWVAAAVLAAGACHVVAPACGVGGGCAPGNTYNYLLARGATGARISAAASVVAAGPETPRCGCICHCCFLL
;
A
#
# COMPACT_ATOMS: atom_id res chain seq x y z
N MET A 1 -1.46 -13.98 -15.87
CA MET A 1 -2.35 -13.18 -15.01
C MET A 1 -1.67 -13.03 -13.67
N CYS A 2 -1.75 -11.88 -13.03
CA CYS A 2 -0.99 -11.62 -11.81
C CYS A 2 -1.93 -11.16 -10.70
N ILE A 3 -1.47 -11.25 -9.46
CA ILE A 3 -2.07 -10.59 -8.30
C ILE A 3 -0.95 -9.95 -7.47
N ALA A 4 -1.18 -8.74 -6.98
CA ALA A 4 -0.25 -8.00 -6.15
C ALA A 4 -0.97 -7.38 -4.95
N VAL A 5 -0.26 -7.27 -3.83
CA VAL A 5 -0.63 -6.42 -2.69
C VAL A 5 0.54 -5.53 -2.36
N PHE A 6 0.27 -4.27 -2.06
CA PHE A 6 1.32 -3.33 -1.70
C PHE A 6 0.85 -2.30 -0.67
N VAL A 7 1.80 -1.83 0.12
CA VAL A 7 1.65 -0.62 0.95
C VAL A 7 2.38 0.53 0.27
N TRP A 8 1.74 1.68 0.23
CA TRP A 8 2.26 2.92 -0.33
C TRP A 8 2.14 4.03 0.69
N GLN A 9 3.27 4.63 1.09
CA GLN A 9 3.37 5.76 2.01
C GLN A 9 2.56 5.58 3.32
N ASN A 10 2.39 4.35 3.79
CA ASN A 10 1.53 4.01 4.92
C ASN A 10 2.20 3.01 5.89
N HIS A 11 3.53 3.01 5.97
CA HIS A 11 4.29 2.24 6.96
C HIS A 11 5.51 3.04 7.43
N PRO A 12 5.82 3.08 8.75
CA PRO A 12 6.87 3.95 9.30
C PRO A 12 8.28 3.62 8.79
N VAL A 13 8.56 2.34 8.54
CA VAL A 13 9.88 1.87 8.05
C VAL A 13 9.90 1.63 6.54
N TYR A 14 8.76 1.26 5.95
CA TYR A 14 8.69 0.75 4.58
C TYR A 14 7.76 1.64 3.75
N PRO A 15 8.22 2.80 3.26
CA PRO A 15 7.40 3.68 2.42
C PRO A 15 6.84 2.96 1.19
N PHE A 16 7.48 1.88 0.76
CA PHE A 16 6.94 0.96 -0.23
C PHE A 16 7.29 -0.49 0.10
N LEU A 17 6.29 -1.36 0.10
CA LEU A 17 6.46 -2.81 0.10
C LEU A 17 5.40 -3.42 -0.82
N LEU A 18 5.82 -4.28 -1.74
CA LEU A 18 4.97 -4.97 -2.70
C LEU A 18 5.25 -6.47 -2.68
N LEU A 19 4.19 -7.28 -2.67
CA LEU A 19 4.22 -8.71 -2.94
C LEU A 19 3.43 -8.99 -4.22
N LEU A 20 3.95 -9.83 -5.13
CA LEU A 20 3.32 -10.09 -6.42
C LEU A 20 3.50 -11.54 -6.86
N ASN A 21 2.40 -12.19 -7.23
CA ASN A 21 2.41 -13.46 -7.96
C ASN A 21 2.26 -13.21 -9.46
N ARG A 22 3.09 -13.89 -10.24
CA ARG A 22 2.95 -14.00 -11.69
C ARG A 22 2.42 -15.38 -12.04
N ASP A 23 1.17 -15.43 -12.48
CA ASP A 23 0.59 -16.63 -13.08
C ASP A 23 0.81 -16.60 -14.60
N GLU A 24 1.32 -17.69 -15.14
CA GLU A 24 1.62 -17.80 -16.56
C GLU A 24 1.70 -19.26 -16.98
N PHE A 25 1.66 -19.53 -18.28
CA PHE A 25 2.05 -20.82 -18.81
C PHE A 25 3.50 -21.16 -18.43
N HIS A 26 3.69 -22.35 -17.87
CA HIS A 26 5.00 -22.82 -17.41
C HIS A 26 5.97 -23.02 -18.60
N SER A 27 5.43 -23.21 -19.81
CA SER A 27 6.20 -23.30 -21.05
C SER A 27 6.69 -21.95 -21.58
N ARG A 28 6.17 -20.82 -21.08
CA ARG A 28 6.61 -19.50 -21.54
C ARG A 28 8.05 -19.24 -21.06
N PRO A 29 9.02 -19.02 -21.96
CA PRO A 29 10.39 -18.71 -21.55
C PRO A 29 10.43 -17.49 -20.62
N THR A 30 11.25 -17.55 -19.58
CA THR A 30 11.40 -16.43 -18.64
C THR A 30 12.73 -16.49 -17.95
N GLU A 31 13.37 -15.34 -17.86
CA GLU A 31 14.60 -15.14 -17.12
C GLU A 31 14.25 -14.67 -15.69
N PRO A 32 14.93 -15.20 -14.67
CA PRO A 32 14.67 -14.83 -13.28
C PRO A 32 15.14 -13.40 -12.99
N LEU A 33 14.80 -12.91 -11.80
CA LEU A 33 15.25 -11.65 -11.26
C LEU A 33 16.76 -11.48 -11.43
N ALA A 34 17.16 -10.48 -12.22
CA ALA A 34 18.54 -10.08 -12.40
C ALA A 34 18.61 -8.61 -12.86
N TRP A 35 19.79 -8.00 -12.73
CA TRP A 35 20.07 -6.77 -13.45
C TRP A 35 20.16 -7.08 -14.94
N TRP A 36 19.40 -6.32 -15.74
CA TRP A 36 19.41 -6.42 -17.19
C TRP A 36 20.72 -5.86 -17.76
N GLU A 37 20.98 -6.12 -19.04
CA GLU A 37 22.12 -5.53 -19.74
C GLU A 37 22.07 -3.99 -19.63
N GLY A 38 23.21 -3.36 -19.34
CA GLY A 38 23.28 -1.93 -19.02
C GLY A 38 23.11 -1.61 -17.54
N GLY A 39 22.54 -2.51 -16.73
CA GLY A 39 22.56 -2.42 -15.26
C GLY A 39 21.56 -1.44 -14.64
N GLU A 40 20.62 -0.93 -15.44
CA GLU A 40 19.62 0.06 -15.02
C GLU A 40 18.31 -0.58 -14.54
N ILE A 41 17.85 -1.63 -15.21
CA ILE A 41 16.60 -2.34 -14.88
C ILE A 41 16.92 -3.59 -14.06
N LEU A 42 16.23 -3.76 -12.93
CA LEU A 42 16.22 -4.95 -12.10
C LEU A 42 14.83 -5.57 -12.10
N GLY A 43 14.71 -6.79 -12.59
CA GLY A 43 13.44 -7.53 -12.62
C GLY A 43 13.56 -8.81 -13.43
N GLY A 44 12.54 -9.66 -13.39
CA GLY A 44 12.46 -10.81 -14.28
C GLY A 44 12.11 -10.38 -15.71
N ARG A 45 12.52 -11.16 -16.71
CA ARG A 45 12.30 -10.85 -18.13
C ARG A 45 11.48 -11.94 -18.82
N ASP A 46 10.45 -11.52 -19.54
CA ASP A 46 9.67 -12.40 -20.41
C ASP A 46 10.50 -12.76 -21.65
N GLY A 47 10.94 -14.03 -21.74
CA GLY A 47 11.79 -14.49 -22.83
C GLY A 47 11.07 -14.64 -24.17
N LEU A 48 9.74 -14.51 -24.22
CA LEU A 48 8.99 -14.52 -25.49
C LEU A 48 8.77 -13.12 -26.04
N ALA A 49 8.35 -12.18 -25.18
CA ALA A 49 7.96 -10.84 -25.61
C ALA A 49 8.98 -9.75 -25.26
N GLY A 50 10.05 -10.07 -24.53
CA GLY A 50 11.10 -9.13 -24.10
C GLY A 50 10.73 -8.18 -22.97
N GLY A 51 9.47 -8.19 -22.51
CA GLY A 51 8.96 -7.30 -21.47
C GLY A 51 9.20 -7.77 -20.03
N THR A 52 8.58 -7.09 -19.06
CA THR A 52 8.57 -7.49 -17.65
C THR A 52 7.17 -7.35 -17.02
N TRP A 53 6.96 -8.00 -15.87
CA TRP A 53 5.74 -7.90 -15.07
C TRP A 53 5.92 -7.05 -13.81
N LEU A 54 7.16 -6.92 -13.33
CA LEU A 54 7.58 -6.12 -12.19
C LEU A 54 9.07 -5.85 -12.34
N ALA A 55 9.45 -4.59 -12.29
CA ALA A 55 10.85 -4.19 -12.26
C ALA A 55 11.03 -2.85 -11.56
N CYS A 56 12.27 -2.57 -11.16
CA CYS A 56 12.69 -1.30 -10.59
C CYS A 56 14.08 -0.88 -11.08
N THR A 57 14.46 0.36 -10.79
CA THR A 57 15.74 0.96 -11.18
C THR A 57 16.50 1.50 -9.97
N ARG A 58 17.80 1.79 -10.17
CA ARG A 58 18.68 2.30 -9.11
C ARG A 58 18.30 3.70 -8.60
N ASP A 59 17.61 4.47 -9.43
CA ASP A 59 17.11 5.81 -9.11
C ASP A 59 15.71 5.79 -8.48
N GLY A 60 15.17 4.62 -8.14
CA GLY A 60 13.95 4.51 -7.36
C GLY A 60 12.66 4.54 -8.17
N LYS A 61 12.70 4.26 -9.48
CA LYS A 61 11.48 3.98 -10.24
C LYS A 61 11.06 2.54 -10.06
N VAL A 62 9.75 2.31 -10.01
CA VAL A 62 9.14 0.98 -9.96
C VAL A 62 7.98 0.94 -10.94
N ALA A 63 7.87 -0.14 -11.70
CA ALA A 63 6.69 -0.39 -12.51
C ALA A 63 6.29 -1.85 -12.46
N PHE A 64 4.98 -2.09 -12.38
CA PHE A 64 4.41 -3.43 -12.43
C PHE A 64 3.06 -3.42 -13.12
N ILE A 65 2.69 -4.60 -13.62
CA ILE A 65 1.52 -4.74 -14.47
C ILE A 65 0.77 -6.03 -14.18
N THR A 66 -0.56 -5.94 -14.21
CA THR A 66 -1.44 -7.12 -14.25
C THR A 66 -2.31 -7.07 -15.50
N ASN A 67 -2.69 -8.25 -15.99
CA ASN A 67 -3.66 -8.35 -17.07
C ASN A 67 -5.07 -8.15 -16.51
N VAL A 68 -5.93 -7.45 -17.26
CA VAL A 68 -7.37 -7.51 -17.02
C VAL A 68 -7.90 -8.84 -17.54
N ARG A 69 -8.79 -9.48 -16.77
CA ARG A 69 -9.46 -10.73 -17.14
C ARG A 69 -10.59 -10.37 -18.10
N GLU A 70 -10.47 -10.83 -19.34
CA GLU A 70 -11.45 -10.58 -20.38
C GLU A 70 -11.44 -11.71 -21.42
N VAL A 71 -12.58 -11.93 -22.06
CA VAL A 71 -12.75 -12.95 -23.11
C VAL A 71 -12.22 -12.44 -24.45
N GLN A 72 -12.55 -11.19 -24.78
CA GLN A 72 -12.17 -10.58 -26.05
C GLN A 72 -10.70 -10.16 -26.01
N LYS A 73 -9.94 -10.57 -27.02
CA LYS A 73 -8.53 -10.20 -27.16
C LYS A 73 -8.26 -9.73 -28.57
N LEU A 74 -7.50 -8.65 -28.67
CA LEU A 74 -6.91 -8.17 -29.90
C LEU A 74 -5.76 -9.12 -30.28
N ALA A 75 -5.87 -9.75 -31.45
CA ALA A 75 -4.93 -10.77 -31.91
C ALA A 75 -3.53 -10.22 -32.19
N GLN A 76 -3.43 -8.97 -32.65
CA GLN A 76 -2.18 -8.30 -33.01
C GLN A 76 -1.81 -7.19 -32.01
N ALA A 77 -2.21 -7.35 -30.74
CA ALA A 77 -1.88 -6.38 -29.70
C ALA A 77 -0.38 -6.37 -29.37
N LYS A 78 0.14 -5.19 -29.00
CA LYS A 78 1.45 -5.07 -28.37
C LYS A 78 1.49 -5.84 -27.05
N SER A 79 2.68 -6.31 -26.67
CA SER A 79 2.89 -6.94 -25.37
C SER A 79 2.78 -5.91 -24.26
N ARG A 80 1.88 -6.11 -23.30
CA ARG A 80 1.72 -5.22 -22.14
C ARG A 80 3.00 -5.09 -21.30
N GLY A 81 3.82 -6.14 -21.27
CA GLY A 81 5.10 -6.12 -20.54
C GLY A 81 6.14 -5.14 -21.11
N ASP A 82 5.90 -4.57 -22.28
CA ASP A 82 6.67 -3.45 -22.85
C ASP A 82 6.48 -2.15 -22.06
N LEU A 83 5.30 -1.94 -21.47
CA LEU A 83 4.95 -0.69 -20.79
C LEU A 83 5.85 -0.41 -19.56
N PRO A 84 6.07 -1.37 -18.63
CA PRO A 84 7.04 -1.17 -17.55
C PRO A 84 8.45 -0.93 -18.07
N VAL A 85 8.88 -1.64 -19.13
CA VAL A 85 10.23 -1.47 -19.69
C VAL A 85 10.43 -0.06 -20.20
N ARG A 86 9.51 0.47 -21.02
CA ARG A 86 9.60 1.83 -21.57
C ARG A 86 9.58 2.94 -20.52
N PHE A 87 8.92 2.72 -19.38
CA PHE A 87 8.95 3.67 -18.28
C PHE A 87 10.32 3.69 -17.57
N LEU A 88 10.92 2.52 -17.39
CA LEU A 88 12.16 2.32 -16.65
C LEU A 88 13.41 2.54 -17.52
N GLU A 89 13.32 2.33 -18.83
CA GLU A 89 14.42 2.54 -19.75
C GLU A 89 14.82 4.01 -19.80
N VAL A 90 16.12 4.24 -19.59
CA VAL A 90 16.75 5.51 -19.92
C VAL A 90 16.91 5.58 -21.43
N PRO A 91 16.46 6.67 -22.11
CA PRO A 91 16.71 6.82 -23.53
C PRO A 91 18.20 6.68 -23.81
N SER A 92 18.57 5.62 -24.54
CA SER A 92 19.92 5.53 -25.10
C SER A 92 20.11 6.73 -26.02
N PRO A 93 21.12 7.59 -25.84
CA PRO A 93 21.43 8.57 -26.87
C PRO A 93 21.69 7.79 -28.15
N GLN A 94 20.94 8.11 -29.21
CA GLN A 94 21.21 7.58 -30.55
C GLN A 94 22.71 7.71 -30.83
N PRO A 95 23.37 6.74 -31.50
CA PRO A 95 24.80 6.81 -31.76
C PRO A 95 25.11 7.94 -32.75
N SER A 96 25.20 9.18 -32.26
CA SER A 96 25.90 10.25 -32.96
C SER A 96 27.40 9.96 -32.84
N ARG A 97 28.11 10.01 -33.97
CA ARG A 97 29.52 9.59 -34.18
C ARG A 97 30.60 10.29 -33.34
N LEU A 98 30.29 10.87 -32.19
CA LEU A 98 31.26 11.51 -31.31
C LEU A 98 31.03 11.07 -29.87
N ALA A 99 31.80 10.07 -29.46
CA ALA A 99 31.84 9.57 -28.09
C ALA A 99 32.43 10.64 -27.17
N VAL A 100 31.56 11.46 -26.60
CA VAL A 100 31.83 12.14 -25.32
C VAL A 100 31.07 11.35 -24.28
N LYS A 101 31.78 10.92 -23.23
CA LYS A 101 31.23 10.26 -22.04
C LYS A 101 30.25 11.21 -21.36
N LYS A 102 29.01 11.23 -21.84
CA LYS A 102 27.93 12.08 -21.34
C LYS A 102 27.34 11.33 -20.16
N VAL A 103 27.34 11.96 -19.00
CA VAL A 103 26.65 11.49 -17.79
C VAL A 103 25.27 10.99 -18.20
N THR A 104 25.00 9.71 -17.98
CA THR A 104 23.71 9.07 -18.21
C THR A 104 22.71 9.76 -17.28
N LEU A 105 21.91 10.68 -17.80
CA LEU A 105 20.78 11.23 -17.07
C LEU A 105 19.65 10.21 -17.18
N PRO A 106 19.07 9.74 -16.07
CA PRO A 106 17.96 8.79 -16.10
C PRO A 106 16.76 9.32 -16.89
N SER A 107 15.87 8.42 -17.30
CA SER A 107 14.59 8.79 -17.92
C SER A 107 13.85 9.78 -17.02
N LYS A 108 13.83 11.06 -17.41
CA LYS A 108 13.29 12.15 -16.60
C LYS A 108 11.77 12.18 -16.50
N LYS A 109 11.05 11.32 -17.24
CA LYS A 109 9.58 11.39 -17.24
C LYS A 109 9.05 10.99 -15.89
N SER A 110 8.24 11.85 -15.29
CA SER A 110 7.44 11.52 -14.13
C SER A 110 6.44 10.40 -14.46
N PRO A 111 5.92 9.67 -13.44
CA PRO A 111 4.85 8.70 -13.65
C PRO A 111 3.65 9.25 -14.43
N MET A 112 3.26 10.51 -14.18
CA MET A 112 2.14 11.16 -14.85
C MET A 112 2.42 11.44 -16.34
N GLU A 113 3.59 12.00 -16.67
CA GLU A 113 3.95 12.28 -18.08
C GLU A 113 3.99 10.99 -18.91
N PHE A 114 4.50 9.89 -18.36
CA PHE A 114 4.48 8.60 -19.06
C PHE A 114 3.07 8.02 -19.14
N ALA A 115 2.24 8.19 -18.11
CA ALA A 115 0.85 7.75 -18.14
C ALA A 115 0.06 8.44 -19.27
N ASP A 116 0.24 9.75 -19.46
CA ASP A 116 -0.40 10.51 -20.54
C ASP A 116 -0.02 9.96 -21.93
N GLU A 117 1.24 9.58 -22.14
CA GLU A 117 1.69 8.95 -23.39
C GLU A 117 1.04 7.58 -23.61
N VAL A 118 0.89 6.78 -22.54
CA VAL A 118 0.22 5.48 -22.63
C VAL A 118 -1.25 5.65 -23.01
N VAL A 119 -1.93 6.68 -22.50
CA VAL A 119 -3.34 7.00 -22.84
C VAL A 119 -3.53 7.17 -24.35
N GLU A 120 -2.56 7.73 -25.07
CA GLU A 120 -2.65 7.92 -26.53
C GLU A 120 -2.60 6.61 -27.33
N GLU A 121 -2.14 5.51 -26.73
CA GLU A 121 -1.98 4.22 -27.40
C GLU A 121 -2.62 3.03 -26.67
N VAL A 122 -3.52 3.27 -25.72
CA VAL A 122 -4.21 2.23 -24.93
C VAL A 122 -4.91 1.17 -25.77
N ASP A 123 -5.40 1.55 -26.96
CA ASP A 123 -6.11 0.67 -27.90
C ASP A 123 -5.19 -0.33 -28.61
N GLN A 124 -3.87 -0.15 -28.52
CA GLN A 124 -2.88 -1.05 -29.10
C GLN A 124 -2.59 -2.26 -28.19
N TYR A 125 -3.14 -2.27 -26.98
CA TYR A 125 -2.90 -3.29 -25.96
C TYR A 125 -4.19 -4.03 -25.59
N ASN A 126 -4.06 -5.32 -25.28
CA ASN A 126 -5.10 -6.05 -24.55
C ASN A 126 -5.27 -5.46 -23.13
N GLY A 127 -6.35 -5.81 -22.44
CA GLY A 127 -6.70 -5.30 -21.12
C GLY A 127 -5.55 -5.38 -20.12
N PHE A 128 -5.24 -4.26 -19.47
CA PHE A 128 -4.15 -4.13 -18.50
C PHE A 128 -4.46 -3.18 -17.34
N ASN A 129 -3.68 -3.39 -16.28
CA ASN A 129 -3.54 -2.51 -15.13
C ASN A 129 -2.05 -2.26 -14.92
N LEU A 130 -1.60 -1.04 -15.13
CA LEU A 130 -0.21 -0.63 -15.00
C LEU A 130 -0.10 0.29 -13.77
N VAL A 131 0.89 0.04 -12.92
CA VAL A 131 1.23 0.93 -11.82
C VAL A 131 2.65 1.43 -12.05
N LEU A 132 2.81 2.74 -11.96
CA LEU A 132 4.05 3.47 -12.17
C LEU A 132 4.35 4.24 -10.91
N ALA A 133 5.52 4.05 -10.32
CA ALA A 133 5.93 4.77 -9.13
C ALA A 133 7.32 5.36 -9.33
N ASP A 134 7.49 6.55 -8.77
CA ASP A 134 8.77 7.18 -8.54
C ASP A 134 8.86 7.45 -7.03
N LEU A 135 9.71 6.68 -6.38
CA LEU A 135 9.85 6.66 -4.92
C LEU A 135 10.49 7.95 -4.39
N CYS A 136 11.30 8.63 -5.21
CA CYS A 136 11.98 9.86 -4.83
C CYS A 136 11.03 11.05 -4.83
N SER A 137 10.19 11.15 -5.86
CA SER A 137 9.12 12.15 -5.94
C SER A 137 7.87 11.76 -5.14
N ARG A 138 7.84 10.55 -4.54
CA ARG A 138 6.70 9.99 -3.82
C ARG A 138 5.40 10.03 -4.63
N THR A 139 5.52 9.81 -5.94
CA THR A 139 4.39 9.81 -6.87
C THR A 139 4.12 8.40 -7.35
N MET A 140 2.85 7.98 -7.32
CA MET A 140 2.40 6.72 -7.88
C MET A 140 1.13 6.92 -8.68
N VAL A 141 1.11 6.38 -9.89
CA VAL A 141 0.00 6.50 -10.83
C VAL A 141 -0.44 5.10 -11.27
N TYR A 142 -1.75 4.88 -11.29
CA TYR A 142 -2.42 3.72 -11.83
C TYR A 142 -3.00 4.06 -13.20
N VAL A 143 -2.71 3.22 -14.19
CA VAL A 143 -3.20 3.34 -15.56
C VAL A 143 -3.95 2.06 -15.95
N THR A 144 -5.13 2.19 -16.53
CA THR A 144 -5.86 1.07 -17.12
C THR A 144 -6.53 1.45 -18.43
N ASN A 145 -6.52 0.54 -19.40
CA ASN A 145 -7.30 0.66 -20.63
C ASN A 145 -8.71 0.04 -20.52
N ARG A 146 -9.15 -0.30 -19.31
CA ARG A 146 -10.51 -0.76 -18.98
C ARG A 146 -11.08 0.08 -17.82
N PRO A 147 -11.19 1.41 -17.98
CA PRO A 147 -11.68 2.29 -16.93
C PRO A 147 -13.16 2.00 -16.61
N LYS A 148 -13.65 2.54 -15.48
CA LYS A 148 -15.09 2.56 -15.18
C LYS A 148 -15.81 3.54 -16.12
N GLU A 149 -17.10 3.71 -15.90
CA GLU A 149 -17.97 4.60 -16.69
C GLU A 149 -17.49 6.05 -16.77
N ASP A 150 -16.67 6.49 -15.81
CA ASP A 150 -16.03 7.81 -15.78
C ASP A 150 -14.92 7.98 -16.83
N ARG A 151 -14.50 6.90 -17.51
CA ARG A 151 -13.42 6.85 -18.51
C ARG A 151 -12.10 7.43 -17.98
N ASN A 152 -11.87 7.35 -16.68
CA ASN A 152 -10.61 7.75 -16.08
C ASN A 152 -9.56 6.66 -16.31
N PHE A 153 -8.75 6.84 -17.36
CA PHE A 153 -7.67 5.93 -17.71
C PHE A 153 -6.48 6.01 -16.76
N VAL A 154 -6.34 7.15 -16.05
CA VAL A 154 -5.21 7.48 -15.19
C VAL A 154 -5.72 7.98 -13.85
N THR A 155 -5.19 7.44 -12.75
CA THR A 155 -5.55 7.82 -11.38
C THR A 155 -4.29 7.87 -10.52
N GLU A 156 -4.11 8.93 -9.74
CA GLU A 156 -3.06 8.97 -8.71
C GLU A 156 -3.41 8.01 -7.56
N VAL A 157 -2.45 7.19 -7.14
CA VAL A 157 -2.66 6.20 -6.08
C VAL A 157 -2.46 6.88 -4.72
N SER A 158 -3.53 6.93 -3.93
CA SER A 158 -3.50 7.45 -2.57
C SER A 158 -2.58 6.63 -1.66
N PRO A 159 -2.01 7.21 -0.59
CA PRO A 159 -1.37 6.43 0.47
C PRO A 159 -2.31 5.37 1.05
N GLY A 160 -1.81 4.17 1.31
CA GLY A 160 -2.63 3.07 1.85
C GLY A 160 -2.12 1.68 1.52
N ILE A 161 -2.97 0.69 1.80
CA ILE A 161 -2.78 -0.70 1.37
C ILE A 161 -3.70 -0.94 0.18
N HIS A 162 -3.15 -1.45 -0.91
CA HIS A 162 -3.86 -1.70 -2.15
C HIS A 162 -3.65 -3.13 -2.63
N VAL A 163 -4.66 -3.67 -3.29
CA VAL A 163 -4.60 -5.00 -3.91
C VAL A 163 -5.01 -4.90 -5.37
N LEU A 164 -4.15 -5.42 -6.25
CA LEU A 164 -4.37 -5.42 -7.69
C LEU A 164 -4.37 -6.86 -8.21
N SER A 165 -5.55 -7.33 -8.66
CA SER A 165 -5.68 -8.62 -9.34
C SER A 165 -5.92 -8.44 -10.84
N ASN A 166 -6.85 -9.19 -11.44
CA ASN A 166 -7.16 -9.12 -12.88
C ASN A 166 -8.42 -8.30 -13.18
N ALA A 167 -8.75 -7.39 -12.29
CA ALA A 167 -9.76 -6.35 -12.47
C ALA A 167 -9.11 -5.01 -12.10
N GLN A 168 -9.91 -3.98 -11.86
CA GLN A 168 -9.41 -2.68 -11.46
C GLN A 168 -8.75 -2.72 -10.07
N LEU A 169 -7.94 -1.71 -9.77
CA LEU A 169 -7.32 -1.54 -8.46
C LEU A 169 -8.38 -1.59 -7.34
N ASP A 170 -8.10 -2.37 -6.29
CA ASP A 170 -8.97 -2.58 -5.12
C ASP A 170 -10.36 -3.14 -5.44
N SER A 171 -10.50 -3.84 -6.57
CA SER A 171 -11.72 -4.59 -6.88
C SER A 171 -12.00 -5.63 -5.77
N PRO A 172 -13.26 -5.76 -5.32
CA PRO A 172 -13.64 -6.58 -4.17
C PRO A 172 -13.76 -8.07 -4.52
N TRP A 173 -12.80 -8.60 -5.29
CA TRP A 173 -12.75 -10.04 -5.56
C TRP A 173 -12.37 -10.79 -4.29
N PRO A 174 -12.98 -11.96 -4.00
CA PRO A 174 -12.75 -12.66 -2.74
C PRO A 174 -11.26 -12.90 -2.44
N LYS A 175 -10.47 -13.28 -3.45
CA LYS A 175 -9.02 -13.47 -3.31
C LYS A 175 -8.23 -12.19 -3.06
N ALA A 176 -8.71 -11.05 -3.57
CA ALA A 176 -8.09 -9.77 -3.34
C ALA A 176 -8.36 -9.29 -1.91
N GLN A 177 -9.59 -9.48 -1.42
CA GLN A 177 -9.95 -9.20 -0.03
C GLN A 177 -9.17 -10.09 0.93
N LEU A 178 -9.13 -11.41 0.69
CA LEU A 178 -8.35 -12.37 1.47
C LEU A 178 -6.87 -11.96 1.56
N LEU A 179 -6.27 -11.59 0.43
CA LEU A 179 -4.87 -11.14 0.41
C LEU A 179 -4.67 -9.82 1.17
N GLY A 180 -5.55 -8.85 0.95
CA GLY A 180 -5.47 -7.54 1.61
C GLY A 180 -5.63 -7.62 3.13
N ASP A 181 -6.56 -8.46 3.61
CA ASP A 181 -6.79 -8.66 5.04
C ASP A 181 -5.62 -9.39 5.70
N GLY A 182 -5.13 -10.48 5.10
CA GLY A 182 -3.96 -11.18 5.61
C GLY A 182 -2.69 -10.33 5.60
N PHE A 183 -2.53 -9.47 4.59
CA PHE A 183 -1.42 -8.51 4.54
C PHE A 183 -1.51 -7.48 5.66
N ARG A 184 -2.70 -6.89 5.88
CA ARG A 184 -2.93 -5.92 6.96
C ARG A 184 -2.68 -6.52 8.34
N GLU A 185 -3.18 -7.74 8.58
CA GLU A 185 -2.94 -8.47 9.83
C GLU A 185 -1.44 -8.67 10.06
N THR A 186 -0.71 -9.13 9.03
CA THR A 186 0.72 -9.41 9.16
C THR A 186 1.55 -8.13 9.38
N LEU A 187 1.14 -7.00 8.82
CA LEU A 187 1.76 -5.69 9.11
C LEU A 187 1.50 -5.24 10.56
N MET A 188 0.31 -5.50 11.12
CA MET A 188 -0.02 -5.14 12.51
C MET A 188 0.68 -6.03 13.55
N GLU A 189 0.86 -7.32 13.24
CA GLU A 189 1.59 -8.26 14.10
C GLU A 189 3.09 -7.95 14.18
N SER A 190 3.63 -7.34 13.13
CA SER A 190 5.05 -7.02 13.03
C SER A 190 5.37 -5.78 13.85
N SER A 191 5.93 -6.00 15.05
CA SER A 191 6.28 -4.96 16.03
C SER A 191 7.78 -4.68 16.10
N GLY A 192 8.57 -5.31 15.23
CA GLY A 192 10.02 -5.12 15.12
C GLY A 192 10.43 -4.10 14.05
N ASP A 193 11.72 -3.74 14.05
CA ASP A 193 12.29 -2.78 13.10
C ASP A 193 12.27 -3.27 11.64
N ASP A 194 12.22 -4.59 11.42
CA ASP A 194 12.21 -5.21 10.09
C ASP A 194 11.04 -6.19 9.93
N LEU A 195 10.42 -6.14 8.75
CA LEU A 195 9.36 -7.07 8.36
C LEU A 195 9.96 -8.40 7.88
N PRO A 196 9.38 -9.56 8.27
CA PRO A 196 9.86 -10.87 7.83
C PRO A 196 9.37 -11.18 6.40
N ILE A 197 9.86 -10.44 5.41
CA ILE A 197 9.34 -10.44 4.02
C ILE A 197 9.20 -11.85 3.42
N LYS A 198 10.18 -12.74 3.61
CA LYS A 198 10.10 -14.12 3.12
C LYS A 198 8.94 -14.90 3.74
N LEU A 199 8.72 -14.74 5.05
CA LEU A 199 7.60 -15.36 5.75
C LEU A 199 6.27 -14.77 5.29
N MET A 200 6.21 -13.47 5.01
CA MET A 200 5.02 -12.84 4.42
C MET A 200 4.71 -13.44 3.05
N VAL A 201 5.74 -13.63 2.20
CA VAL A 201 5.58 -14.30 0.90
C VAL A 201 5.05 -15.72 1.08
N GLU A 202 5.66 -16.50 1.96
CA GLU A 202 5.23 -17.87 2.21
C GLU A 202 3.79 -17.93 2.74
N LYS A 203 3.47 -17.17 3.79
CA LYS A 203 2.13 -17.14 4.42
C LYS A 203 1.04 -16.64 3.48
N LEU A 204 1.28 -15.54 2.76
CA LEU A 204 0.24 -14.83 2.03
C LEU A 204 0.17 -15.26 0.56
N MET A 205 1.32 -15.30 -0.11
CA MET A 205 1.37 -15.45 -1.57
C MET A 205 1.34 -16.91 -2.02
N THR A 206 1.47 -17.88 -1.11
CA THR A 206 1.30 -19.31 -1.43
C THR A 206 -0.10 -19.86 -1.08
N ASN A 207 -1.03 -18.98 -0.73
CA ASN A 207 -2.38 -19.36 -0.35
C ASN A 207 -3.18 -19.93 -1.54
N THR A 208 -3.60 -21.20 -1.42
CA THR A 208 -4.30 -21.96 -2.46
C THR A 208 -5.82 -22.04 -2.25
N VAL A 209 -6.37 -21.31 -1.27
CA VAL A 209 -7.82 -21.28 -0.99
C VAL A 209 -8.55 -20.82 -2.25
N LYS A 210 -9.52 -21.62 -2.67
CA LYS A 210 -10.40 -21.35 -3.81
C LYS A 210 -11.76 -20.86 -3.31
N VAL A 211 -12.46 -20.12 -4.16
CA VAL A 211 -13.82 -19.64 -3.89
C VAL A 211 -14.79 -20.75 -4.28
N GLU A 212 -15.41 -21.39 -3.29
CA GLU A 212 -16.38 -22.49 -3.53
C GLU A 212 -17.76 -21.98 -3.95
N ASP A 213 -18.17 -20.83 -3.44
CA ASP A 213 -19.44 -20.20 -3.84
C ASP A 213 -19.29 -19.57 -5.22
N GLU A 214 -19.86 -20.24 -6.23
CA GLU A 214 -19.84 -19.79 -7.63
C GLU A 214 -20.40 -18.38 -7.80
N SER A 215 -21.36 -17.95 -6.97
CA SER A 215 -21.98 -16.62 -7.06
C SER A 215 -21.03 -15.48 -6.70
N LEU A 216 -19.90 -15.79 -6.06
CA LEU A 216 -18.84 -14.84 -5.72
C LEU A 216 -17.74 -14.77 -6.78
N LEU A 217 -17.82 -15.61 -7.82
CA LEU A 217 -16.85 -15.60 -8.91
C LEU A 217 -17.15 -14.45 -9.89
N PRO A 218 -16.16 -13.95 -10.66
CA PRO A 218 -16.35 -12.83 -11.57
C PRO A 218 -17.34 -13.05 -12.74
N HIS A 219 -17.69 -14.30 -13.05
CA HIS A 219 -18.52 -14.72 -14.18
C HIS A 219 -18.05 -14.22 -15.56
N ILE A 220 -16.73 -14.11 -15.75
CA ILE A 220 -16.09 -13.71 -17.02
C ILE A 220 -15.77 -14.95 -17.87
N TYR A 221 -15.33 -16.03 -17.23
CA TYR A 221 -15.10 -17.34 -17.85
C TYR A 221 -16.12 -18.37 -17.36
N PRO A 222 -16.18 -19.57 -17.98
CA PRO A 222 -16.96 -20.67 -17.42
C PRO A 222 -16.58 -20.96 -15.95
N PRO A 223 -17.54 -21.31 -15.09
CA PRO A 223 -17.33 -21.47 -13.65
C PRO A 223 -16.15 -22.36 -13.26
N GLU A 224 -15.97 -23.48 -13.93
CA GLU A 224 -14.85 -24.40 -13.70
C GLU A 224 -13.48 -23.70 -13.84
N LEU A 225 -13.31 -22.90 -14.90
CA LEU A 225 -12.09 -22.15 -15.11
C LEU A 225 -11.91 -21.05 -14.06
N GLU A 226 -12.98 -20.35 -13.69
CA GLU A 226 -12.91 -19.31 -12.67
C GLU A 226 -12.56 -19.85 -11.29
N TYR A 227 -13.13 -21.00 -10.91
CA TYR A 227 -12.78 -21.72 -9.70
C TYR A 227 -11.27 -22.00 -9.62
N HIS A 228 -10.68 -22.51 -10.71
CA HIS A 228 -9.24 -22.79 -10.76
C HIS A 228 -8.36 -21.52 -10.73
N LEU A 229 -8.89 -20.35 -11.09
CA LEU A 229 -8.19 -19.05 -11.08
C LEU A 229 -8.53 -18.18 -9.87
N SER A 230 -9.30 -18.72 -8.92
CA SER A 230 -9.86 -18.00 -7.78
C SER A 230 -8.93 -17.93 -6.57
N SER A 231 -7.80 -18.65 -6.56
CA SER A 231 -6.81 -18.57 -5.49
C SER A 231 -5.77 -17.47 -5.72
N ILE A 232 -5.03 -17.12 -4.65
CA ILE A 232 -3.88 -16.20 -4.70
C ILE A 232 -2.69 -16.90 -5.38
N PHE A 233 -2.43 -18.15 -4.98
CA PHE A 233 -1.48 -19.05 -5.63
C PHE A 233 -2.23 -20.05 -6.50
N VAL A 234 -2.04 -19.95 -7.82
CA VAL A 234 -2.68 -20.81 -8.81
C VAL A 234 -1.78 -22.01 -9.06
N GLU A 235 -2.07 -23.17 -8.47
CA GLU A 235 -1.16 -24.33 -8.55
C GLU A 235 -1.02 -24.86 -9.98
N LYS A 236 -2.15 -25.24 -10.59
CA LYS A 236 -2.32 -25.60 -12.01
C LYS A 236 -3.80 -25.42 -12.32
N ALA A 237 -4.14 -24.73 -13.41
CA ALA A 237 -5.51 -24.65 -13.90
C ALA A 237 -5.70 -25.72 -15.00
N PRO A 238 -6.26 -26.91 -14.70
CA PRO A 238 -6.36 -28.02 -15.67
C PRO A 238 -7.01 -27.62 -17.00
N PRO A 239 -8.07 -26.79 -17.04
CA PRO A 239 -8.64 -26.33 -18.32
C PRO A 239 -7.68 -25.53 -19.20
N LEU A 240 -6.58 -25.01 -18.65
CA LEU A 240 -5.52 -24.28 -19.36
C LEU A 240 -4.20 -25.08 -19.42
N GLY A 241 -4.21 -26.36 -19.05
CA GLY A 241 -3.00 -27.20 -18.99
C GLY A 241 -2.02 -26.76 -17.89
N HIS A 242 -0.76 -26.49 -18.27
CA HIS A 242 0.30 -26.09 -17.34
C HIS A 242 0.34 -24.56 -17.12
N TYR A 243 -0.80 -23.98 -16.76
CA TYR A 243 -0.92 -22.58 -16.37
C TYR A 243 -1.03 -22.47 -14.84
N GLY A 244 -0.22 -21.61 -14.23
CA GLY A 244 -0.21 -21.42 -12.77
C GLY A 244 0.78 -20.35 -12.32
N THR A 245 0.83 -20.09 -11.01
CA THR A 245 1.80 -19.20 -10.39
C THR A 245 3.19 -19.77 -10.60
N ARG A 246 4.01 -19.00 -11.31
CA ARG A 246 5.34 -19.44 -11.76
C ARG A 246 6.47 -18.61 -11.15
N SER A 247 6.17 -17.43 -10.63
CA SER A 247 7.05 -16.69 -9.73
C SER A 247 6.25 -15.86 -8.73
N THR A 248 6.89 -15.63 -7.59
CA THR A 248 6.42 -14.78 -6.49
C THR A 248 7.54 -13.83 -6.12
N SER A 249 7.25 -12.53 -6.18
CA SER A 249 8.20 -11.46 -5.93
C SER A 249 7.82 -10.70 -4.67
N ALA A 250 8.82 -10.21 -3.95
CA ALA A 250 8.66 -9.18 -2.94
C ALA A 250 9.68 -8.06 -3.19
N LEU A 251 9.21 -6.81 -3.25
CA LEU A 251 10.04 -5.63 -3.38
C LEU A 251 9.77 -4.72 -2.19
N SER A 252 10.76 -4.55 -1.32
CA SER A 252 10.67 -3.70 -0.14
C SER A 252 11.68 -2.56 -0.23
N VAL A 253 11.25 -1.36 0.12
CA VAL A 253 12.08 -0.16 0.17
C VAL A 253 11.92 0.45 1.56
N LYS A 254 13.05 0.60 2.27
CA LYS A 254 13.09 1.23 3.59
C LYS A 254 13.23 2.75 3.47
N THR A 255 12.89 3.47 4.53
CA THR A 255 13.07 4.93 4.63
C THR A 255 14.53 5.37 4.49
N ASN A 256 15.49 4.51 4.80
CA ASN A 256 16.91 4.77 4.60
C ASN A 256 17.39 4.56 3.15
N GLY A 257 16.51 4.19 2.22
CA GLY A 257 16.85 3.94 0.81
C GLY A 257 17.25 2.50 0.49
N GLU A 258 17.31 1.61 1.49
CA GLU A 258 17.64 0.21 1.26
C GLU A 258 16.52 -0.48 0.50
N VAL A 259 16.88 -1.11 -0.61
CA VAL A 259 15.98 -1.92 -1.43
C VAL A 259 16.36 -3.38 -1.29
N SER A 260 15.35 -4.22 -1.07
CA SER A 260 15.47 -5.66 -1.18
C SER A 260 14.42 -6.17 -2.16
N TYR A 261 14.89 -6.81 -3.23
CA TYR A 261 14.05 -7.49 -4.20
C TYR A 261 14.30 -8.98 -4.07
N TYR A 262 13.34 -9.69 -3.47
CA TYR A 262 13.28 -11.14 -3.38
C TYR A 262 12.41 -11.70 -4.50
N GLU A 263 12.84 -12.80 -5.11
CA GLU A 263 12.01 -13.60 -6.00
C GLU A 263 12.16 -15.08 -5.68
N ARG A 264 11.03 -15.77 -5.60
CA ARG A 264 10.91 -17.21 -5.72
C ARG A 264 10.36 -17.52 -7.11
N TYR A 265 11.00 -18.38 -7.88
CA TYR A 265 10.58 -18.70 -9.26
C TYR A 265 10.73 -20.18 -9.56
N GLN A 266 9.95 -20.67 -10.51
CA GLN A 266 10.02 -22.05 -10.96
C GLN A 266 10.93 -22.17 -12.19
N GLU A 267 11.93 -23.05 -12.11
CA GLU A 267 12.79 -23.44 -13.23
C GLU A 267 12.86 -24.96 -13.28
N ASN A 268 12.56 -25.58 -14.43
CA ASN A 268 12.55 -27.05 -14.59
C ASN A 268 11.73 -27.77 -13.51
N GLN A 269 10.56 -27.21 -13.17
CA GLN A 269 9.66 -27.69 -12.10
C GLN A 269 10.20 -27.59 -10.66
N VAL A 270 11.40 -27.03 -10.46
CA VAL A 270 12.00 -26.80 -9.14
C VAL A 270 11.83 -25.34 -8.76
N TRP A 271 11.44 -25.08 -7.51
CA TRP A 271 11.41 -23.72 -6.97
C TRP A 271 12.83 -23.30 -6.57
N LYS A 272 13.26 -22.16 -7.10
CA LYS A 272 14.50 -21.48 -6.75
C LYS A 272 14.18 -20.15 -6.11
N GLU A 273 15.15 -19.62 -5.37
CA GLU A 273 15.07 -18.29 -4.76
C GLU A 273 16.24 -17.45 -5.22
N ASN A 274 16.00 -16.15 -5.35
CA ASN A 274 17.03 -15.14 -5.54
C ASN A 274 16.68 -13.90 -4.70
N THR A 275 17.69 -13.16 -4.27
CA THR A 275 17.51 -11.86 -3.61
C THR A 275 18.59 -10.91 -4.07
N VAL A 276 18.19 -9.73 -4.52
CA VAL A 276 19.08 -8.65 -4.88
C VAL A 276 18.81 -7.48 -3.95
N THR A 277 19.86 -6.99 -3.29
CA THR A 277 19.79 -5.80 -2.44
C THR A 277 20.66 -4.69 -3.02
N TYR A 278 20.20 -3.45 -2.87
CA TYR A 278 20.96 -2.26 -3.29
C TYR A 278 20.46 -1.02 -2.52
N GLN A 279 21.16 0.10 -2.68
CA GLN A 279 20.78 1.39 -2.13
C GLN A 279 20.29 2.30 -3.25
N ILE A 280 19.16 2.98 -3.07
CA ILE A 280 18.74 4.06 -3.96
C ILE A 280 19.73 5.22 -3.79
N GLY A 281 20.06 5.90 -4.89
CA GLY A 281 21.06 6.97 -4.89
C GLY A 281 20.78 8.11 -3.89
N ASP A 282 21.84 8.78 -3.43
CA ASP A 282 21.85 9.76 -2.33
C ASP A 282 20.80 10.87 -2.44
N VAL A 283 20.46 11.31 -3.66
CA VAL A 283 19.46 12.36 -3.91
C VAL A 283 18.06 11.93 -3.47
N CYS A 284 17.76 10.63 -3.54
CA CYS A 284 16.47 10.06 -3.14
C CYS A 284 16.38 9.82 -1.64
N ASN A 285 17.50 9.51 -0.98
CA ASN A 285 17.56 9.19 0.46
C ASN A 285 17.11 10.37 1.33
N LEU A 286 17.34 11.61 0.87
CA LEU A 286 16.81 12.82 1.50
C LEU A 286 15.28 12.84 1.55
N TYR A 287 14.61 12.29 0.54
CA TYR A 287 13.15 12.26 0.47
C TYR A 287 12.55 11.02 1.13
N LEU A 288 13.26 9.89 1.20
CA LEU A 288 12.79 8.70 1.92
C LEU A 288 13.03 8.82 3.44
N GLY A 289 14.04 9.58 3.86
CA GLY A 289 14.45 9.78 5.25
C GLY A 289 13.76 10.92 6.00
N VAL A 290 12.77 11.62 5.41
CA VAL A 290 12.01 12.67 6.11
C VAL A 290 10.97 12.03 7.06
N HIS A 291 11.47 11.40 8.11
CA HIS A 291 10.77 11.07 9.35
C HIS A 291 11.75 11.15 10.52
N GLU A 292 12.71 12.09 10.50
CA GLU A 292 13.11 12.67 11.78
C GLU A 292 11.91 13.48 12.27
N SER A 293 11.16 12.88 13.18
CA SER A 293 10.29 13.63 14.06
C SER A 293 11.16 14.70 14.71
N GLU A 294 11.07 15.93 14.23
CA GLU A 294 11.25 17.06 15.14
C GLU A 294 10.34 16.73 16.33
N PRO A 295 10.87 16.66 17.57
CA PRO A 295 10.01 16.50 18.72
C PRO A 295 9.03 17.66 18.63
N LEU A 296 7.75 17.36 18.42
CA LEU A 296 6.65 18.32 18.43
C LEU A 296 6.88 19.22 19.65
N GLY A 297 7.48 20.37 19.40
CA GLY A 297 7.78 21.38 20.37
C GLY A 297 6.44 21.90 20.81
N CYS A 298 5.89 21.24 21.82
CA CYS A 298 4.72 21.57 22.59
C CYS A 298 3.76 22.53 21.85
N ALA A 299 2.78 21.96 21.15
CA ALA A 299 1.58 22.69 20.71
C ALA A 299 0.77 23.31 21.87
N ARG A 300 1.32 23.37 23.10
CA ARG A 300 0.85 24.22 24.20
C ARG A 300 0.93 25.69 23.85
N ASP A 301 2.00 26.17 23.19
CA ASP A 301 2.18 27.62 23.01
C ASP A 301 1.28 28.19 21.90
N ALA A 302 1.04 27.41 20.83
CA ALA A 302 0.11 27.80 19.76
C ALA A 302 -1.38 27.71 20.20
N CYS A 303 -1.75 26.69 20.98
CA CYS A 303 -3.10 26.58 21.55
C CYS A 303 -3.36 27.59 22.68
N ALA A 304 -2.36 27.88 23.53
CA ALA A 304 -2.48 28.90 24.57
C ALA A 304 -2.70 30.28 23.96
N ALA A 305 -1.94 30.65 22.92
CA ALA A 305 -2.07 31.94 22.24
C ALA A 305 -3.44 32.14 21.56
N ARG A 306 -4.08 31.06 21.06
CA ARG A 306 -5.44 31.11 20.49
C ARG A 306 -6.53 31.19 21.58
N ALA A 307 -6.35 30.52 22.71
CA ALA A 307 -7.30 30.56 23.82
C ALA A 307 -7.36 31.94 24.51
N THR A 308 -6.22 32.62 24.68
CA THR A 308 -6.17 33.97 25.27
C THR A 308 -6.89 35.01 24.41
N ARG A 309 -6.88 34.85 23.07
CA ARG A 309 -7.60 35.74 22.14
C ARG A 309 -9.11 35.49 22.07
N ALA A 310 -9.59 34.29 22.38
CA ALA A 310 -11.01 33.94 22.30
C ALA A 310 -11.77 34.22 23.62
N PHE A 311 -11.10 34.19 24.77
CA PHE A 311 -11.75 34.26 26.09
C PHE A 311 -11.26 35.36 27.04
N GLY A 312 -10.34 36.23 26.62
CA GLY A 312 -9.99 37.45 27.38
C GLY A 312 -9.43 37.19 28.79
N LEU A 313 -8.63 36.13 28.98
CA LEU A 313 -8.02 35.82 30.27
C LEU A 313 -6.64 36.50 30.41
N ALA A 314 -6.44 37.19 31.53
CA ALA A 314 -5.26 37.99 31.83
C ALA A 314 -4.22 37.19 32.61
N SER A 315 -3.25 36.62 31.88
CA SER A 315 -1.99 36.02 32.38
C SER A 315 -1.96 34.50 32.62
N ARG A 316 -0.72 33.98 32.69
CA ARG A 316 -0.30 32.58 32.46
C ARG A 316 -0.39 31.68 33.70
N ASP A 317 -0.78 32.22 34.86
CA ASP A 317 -0.59 31.54 36.16
C ASP A 317 -1.87 31.04 36.86
N ASP A 318 -3.06 31.23 36.29
CA ASP A 318 -4.33 30.72 36.89
C ASP A 318 -4.74 29.31 36.40
N ALA A 319 -3.88 28.60 35.69
CA ALA A 319 -4.20 27.31 35.08
C ALA A 319 -3.96 26.11 36.01
N LEU A 320 -4.67 26.04 37.14
CA LEU A 320 -4.74 24.85 38.00
C LEU A 320 -6.19 24.44 38.30
N SER A 321 -6.82 23.73 37.36
CA SER A 321 -7.64 22.55 37.65
C SER A 321 -7.94 21.79 36.35
N ALA A 322 -7.56 20.52 36.30
CA ALA A 322 -7.67 19.66 35.12
C ALA A 322 -9.12 19.28 34.75
N SER A 323 -10.12 19.78 35.47
CA SER A 323 -11.54 19.46 35.29
C SER A 323 -12.29 20.40 34.33
N ALA A 324 -11.75 21.58 34.01
CA ALA A 324 -12.40 22.53 33.08
C ALA A 324 -12.14 22.22 31.59
N TRP A 325 -11.07 21.48 31.27
CA TRP A 325 -10.69 21.15 29.90
C TRP A 325 -11.58 20.08 29.26
N VAL A 326 -12.06 19.12 30.06
CA VAL A 326 -12.92 18.02 29.57
C VAL A 326 -14.30 18.53 29.17
N ALA A 327 -14.87 19.48 29.93
CA ALA A 327 -16.18 20.06 29.62
C ALA A 327 -16.17 20.97 28.37
N ALA A 328 -15.07 21.69 28.11
CA ALA A 328 -14.92 22.53 26.93
C ALA A 328 -14.70 21.72 25.64
N ALA A 329 -13.96 20.60 25.71
CA ALA A 329 -13.73 19.71 24.57
C ALA A 329 -15.02 18.99 24.13
N VAL A 330 -15.87 18.59 25.08
CA VAL A 330 -17.16 17.92 24.81
C VAL A 330 -18.19 18.84 24.15
N LEU A 331 -18.13 20.15 24.40
CA LEU A 331 -19.01 21.13 23.74
C LEU A 331 -18.53 21.56 22.34
N ALA A 332 -17.23 21.43 22.05
CA ALA A 332 -16.65 21.78 20.76
C ALA A 332 -16.68 20.63 19.75
N ALA A 333 -16.62 19.37 20.21
CA ALA A 333 -16.69 18.19 19.36
C ALA A 333 -18.12 17.64 19.30
N GLY A 334 -18.91 18.13 18.35
CA GLY A 334 -20.20 17.52 18.02
C GLY A 334 -20.01 16.04 17.65
N ALA A 335 -20.58 15.15 18.48
CA ALA A 335 -20.79 13.72 18.25
C ALA A 335 -19.55 12.89 17.83
N CYS A 336 -18.70 12.53 18.80
CA CYS A 336 -17.92 11.29 18.74
C CYS A 336 -18.29 10.39 19.92
N HIS A 337 -18.80 9.18 19.61
CA HIS A 337 -18.96 8.13 20.60
C HIS A 337 -17.58 7.68 21.08
N VAL A 338 -17.25 7.98 22.34
CA VAL A 338 -16.07 7.43 23.02
C VAL A 338 -16.55 6.26 23.89
N VAL A 339 -16.16 5.05 23.52
CA VAL A 339 -16.23 3.88 24.41
C VAL A 339 -14.92 3.83 25.18
N ALA A 340 -14.96 4.14 26.48
CA ALA A 340 -13.83 3.93 27.38
C ALA A 340 -14.10 2.68 28.23
N PRO A 341 -13.13 1.75 28.40
CA PRO A 341 -13.25 0.71 29.40
C PRO A 341 -12.94 1.32 30.78
N ALA A 342 -13.85 1.13 31.74
CA ALA A 342 -13.60 1.51 33.12
C ALA A 342 -12.69 0.46 33.79
N CYS A 343 -11.43 0.81 34.07
CA CYS A 343 -10.59 0.04 34.98
C CYS A 343 -11.02 0.33 36.43
N GLY A 344 -11.83 -0.56 37.00
CA GLY A 344 -12.05 -0.65 38.43
C GLY A 344 -10.88 -1.38 39.11
N VAL A 345 -10.45 -0.88 40.27
CA VAL A 345 -9.43 -1.50 41.10
C VAL A 345 -9.96 -2.83 41.65
N GLY A 346 -9.36 -3.94 41.22
CA GLY A 346 -9.51 -5.27 41.82
C GLY A 346 -10.58 -6.18 41.19
N GLY A 347 -10.12 -7.20 40.45
CA GLY A 347 -10.85 -8.47 40.25
C GLY A 347 -11.48 -8.70 38.86
N GLY A 348 -10.90 -9.64 38.09
CA GLY A 348 -11.54 -10.53 37.09
C GLY A 348 -12.46 -9.95 36.01
N CYS A 349 -12.06 -10.05 34.73
CA CYS A 349 -12.96 -9.82 33.60
C CYS A 349 -13.74 -11.09 33.22
N ALA A 350 -15.08 -11.03 33.27
CA ALA A 350 -16.01 -11.90 32.56
C ALA A 350 -16.88 -11.04 31.61
N PRO A 351 -17.38 -11.58 30.48
CA PRO A 351 -17.90 -10.75 29.39
C PRO A 351 -19.39 -10.43 29.52
N GLY A 352 -19.77 -9.21 29.13
CA GLY A 352 -21.14 -8.85 28.74
C GLY A 352 -21.80 -7.76 29.58
N ASN A 353 -21.99 -6.57 29.00
CA ASN A 353 -23.30 -5.90 28.90
C ASN A 353 -23.19 -4.55 28.17
N THR A 354 -23.93 -4.42 27.07
CA THR A 354 -24.22 -3.20 26.32
C THR A 354 -25.33 -2.39 27.00
N TYR A 355 -25.13 -1.08 27.18
CA TYR A 355 -26.21 -0.15 27.53
C TYR A 355 -26.35 0.94 26.45
N ASN A 356 -27.54 1.02 25.85
CA ASN A 356 -27.92 2.05 24.88
C ASN A 356 -28.37 3.31 25.61
N TYR A 357 -27.84 4.48 25.23
CA TYR A 357 -28.47 5.78 25.54
C TYR A 357 -29.03 6.42 24.26
N LEU A 358 -30.35 6.54 24.22
CA LEU A 358 -31.12 7.32 23.25
C LEU A 358 -30.99 8.82 23.59
N LEU A 359 -30.51 9.63 22.64
CA LEU A 359 -30.59 11.09 22.73
C LEU A 359 -31.85 11.57 21.99
N ALA A 360 -32.89 11.92 22.76
CA ALA A 360 -34.03 12.67 22.26
C ALA A 360 -33.71 14.18 22.30
N ARG A 361 -33.86 14.88 21.17
CA ARG A 361 -33.81 16.35 21.09
C ARG A 361 -35.07 16.95 21.73
N GLY A 362 -34.87 17.78 22.75
CA GLY A 362 -35.94 18.56 23.40
C GLY A 362 -35.41 19.92 23.83
N ALA A 363 -36.17 20.96 23.50
CA ALA A 363 -35.80 22.36 23.59
C ALA A 363 -35.79 22.90 25.04
N THR A 364 -35.15 24.07 25.18
CA THR A 364 -35.26 25.06 26.27
C THR A 364 -34.74 24.69 27.67
N GLY A 365 -33.57 25.25 27.99
CA GLY A 365 -33.25 25.94 29.25
C GLY A 365 -33.53 25.23 30.58
N ALA A 366 -32.50 24.60 31.17
CA ALA A 366 -32.38 24.45 32.62
C ALA A 366 -30.91 24.24 33.04
N ARG A 367 -30.48 24.93 34.10
CA ARG A 367 -29.16 24.82 34.74
C ARG A 367 -29.02 23.45 35.43
N ILE A 368 -27.91 22.75 35.22
CA ILE A 368 -27.51 21.58 36.04
C ILE A 368 -26.37 22.02 36.96
N SER A 369 -26.60 21.93 38.26
CA SER A 369 -25.59 22.09 39.32
C SER A 369 -24.99 20.71 39.62
N ALA A 370 -23.68 20.54 39.47
CA ALA A 370 -22.96 19.36 39.94
C ALA A 370 -22.19 19.71 41.23
N ALA A 371 -22.52 19.04 42.34
CA ALA A 371 -21.73 19.08 43.56
C ALA A 371 -20.63 18.01 43.49
N ALA A 372 -19.37 18.40 43.73
CA ALA A 372 -18.24 17.48 43.82
C ALA A 372 -17.76 17.40 45.29
N SER A 373 -17.82 16.21 45.89
CA SER A 373 -17.11 15.91 47.14
C SER A 373 -15.67 15.53 46.80
N VAL A 374 -14.72 16.25 47.41
CA VAL A 374 -13.28 16.04 47.26
C VAL A 374 -12.81 15.04 48.32
N VAL A 375 -12.20 13.92 47.92
CA VAL A 375 -11.35 13.10 48.79
C VAL A 375 -9.91 13.32 48.35
N ALA A 376 -9.10 13.89 49.24
CA ALA A 376 -7.68 14.15 49.00
C ALA A 376 -6.85 12.87 49.13
N ALA A 377 -6.03 12.56 48.12
CA ALA A 377 -5.00 11.53 48.17
C ALA A 377 -3.62 12.20 48.09
N GLY A 378 -2.72 11.80 49.01
CA GLY A 378 -1.39 12.39 49.21
C GLY A 378 -0.36 12.04 48.13
N PRO A 379 0.88 12.58 48.26
CA PRO A 379 1.88 12.57 47.21
C PRO A 379 2.72 11.30 47.30
N GLU A 380 2.50 10.33 46.41
CA GLU A 380 3.50 9.36 45.93
C GLU A 380 2.81 8.32 45.01
N THR A 381 2.90 8.51 43.69
CA THR A 381 2.76 7.44 42.68
C THR A 381 3.31 7.90 41.31
N PRO A 382 3.87 7.00 40.48
CA PRO A 382 4.66 7.36 39.31
C PRO A 382 3.80 7.70 38.10
N ARG A 383 4.32 8.60 37.25
CA ARG A 383 3.72 9.08 36.01
C ARG A 383 3.44 7.92 35.06
N CYS A 384 2.16 7.54 34.89
CA CYS A 384 1.71 6.73 33.78
C CYS A 384 1.49 7.67 32.58
N GLY A 385 2.29 7.55 31.53
CA GLY A 385 2.12 8.32 30.30
C GLY A 385 0.91 7.81 29.52
N CYS A 386 -0.15 8.61 29.44
CA CYS A 386 -1.24 8.37 28.49
C CYS A 386 -0.75 8.73 27.08
N ILE A 387 -0.53 7.72 26.24
CA ILE A 387 -0.36 7.90 24.80
C ILE A 387 -1.75 8.08 24.20
N CYS A 388 -2.05 9.28 23.72
CA CYS A 388 -3.29 9.58 23.02
C CYS A 388 -3.03 9.41 21.52
N HIS A 389 -3.48 8.31 20.91
CA HIS A 389 -3.53 8.19 19.46
C HIS A 389 -4.71 9.01 18.93
N CYS A 390 -4.44 10.19 18.39
CA CYS A 390 -5.36 10.84 17.46
C CYS A 390 -5.07 10.29 16.06
N CYS A 391 -5.87 9.33 15.60
CA CYS A 391 -5.99 9.06 14.17
C CYS A 391 -6.79 10.21 13.55
N PHE A 392 -6.15 11.02 12.71
CA PHE A 392 -6.86 11.86 11.76
C PHE A 392 -7.31 10.97 10.60
N LEU A 393 -8.61 10.69 10.53
CA LEU A 393 -9.25 10.25 9.30
C LEU A 393 -9.43 11.50 8.42
N LEU A 394 -8.64 11.59 7.35
CA LEU A 394 -8.96 12.33 6.12
C LEU A 394 -8.63 11.44 4.93
#